data_AF-A0AAD2HTX3-F1
#
_entry.id   AF-A0AAD2HTX3-F1
#
_cell.length_a   1.000
_cell.length_b   1.000
_cell.length_c   1.000
_cell.angle_alpha   90.00
_cell.angle_beta   90.00
_cell.angle_gamma   90.00
#
_symmetry.space_group_name_H-M   'P 1'
#
loop_
_entity.id
_entity.type
_entity.pdbx_description
1 polymer ?
#
loop_
_entity_poly.entity_id
_entity_poly.type
_entity_poly.pdbx_seq_one_letter_code
_entity_poly.pdbx_strand_id
1 'polypeptide(L)'
;VEYLKARSFEHLDVYSIGKKRDITWGLLRVFKWQFLTMGVLLTVAGLSNFVAPLAVNRVLAYIEDPATTEHTMKPWFWALLLFVGPVTYATAFQGNVFVSTHVLSQAKSILTELVFEHALRIRVKAEAQSEGTDGSPQKGQSNLVGKINTLVAADLNNINEARNIMFILVLVPIQVVGSVMFLYQILGWSTFVGMLIMGILFPLPGYIAKLLADV
;
A
#
# COMPACT_ATOMS: atom_id res chain seq x y z
N VAL A 1 13.41 -5.38 19.47
CA VAL A 1 13.49 -3.95 19.07
C VAL A 1 14.94 -3.51 18.92
N GLU A 2 15.84 -3.96 19.79
CA GLU A 2 17.30 -3.71 19.73
C GLU A 2 17.99 -4.10 18.41
N TYR A 3 17.67 -5.28 17.84
CA TYR A 3 18.17 -5.71 16.53
C TYR A 3 17.76 -4.77 15.38
N LEU A 4 16.54 -4.21 15.43
CA LEU A 4 16.09 -3.24 14.43
C LEU A 4 16.81 -1.91 14.61
N LYS A 5 17.12 -1.54 15.86
CA LYS A 5 17.86 -0.33 16.24
C LYS A 5 19.28 -0.33 15.67
N ALA A 6 20.03 -1.42 15.84
CA ALA A 6 21.41 -1.53 15.32
C ALA A 6 21.48 -1.44 13.79
N ARG A 7 20.48 -1.96 13.08
CA ARG A 7 20.42 -1.96 11.61
C ARG A 7 19.82 -0.68 11.02
N SER A 8 18.93 -0.01 11.76
CA SER A 8 18.24 1.20 11.31
C SER A 8 19.05 2.46 11.57
N PHE A 9 19.79 2.55 12.68
CA PHE A 9 20.55 3.74 13.06
C PHE A 9 21.69 4.08 12.09
N GLU A 10 22.38 3.10 11.52
CA GLU A 10 23.45 3.37 10.53
C GLU A 10 22.92 4.04 9.25
N HIS A 11 21.64 3.85 8.92
CA HIS A 11 21.04 4.32 7.68
C HIS A 11 20.02 5.47 7.85
N LEU A 12 19.54 5.70 9.08
CA LEU A 12 18.56 6.75 9.41
C LEU A 12 19.15 7.90 10.23
N ASP A 13 20.41 7.81 10.68
CA ASP A 13 21.04 8.92 11.40
C ASP A 13 21.40 10.06 10.43
N VAL A 14 20.47 11.01 10.31
CA VAL A 14 20.61 12.27 9.56
C VAL A 14 21.80 13.09 10.06
N TYR A 15 22.34 12.81 11.25
CA TYR A 15 23.53 13.47 11.80
C TYR A 15 24.87 12.82 11.40
N SER A 16 24.93 11.53 11.03
CA SER A 16 26.18 10.88 10.64
C SER A 16 26.54 11.08 9.16
N ILE A 17 25.54 11.33 8.31
CA ILE A 17 25.69 11.53 6.87
C ILE A 17 25.32 12.96 6.56
N GLY A 18 26.31 13.87 6.47
CA GLY A 18 26.15 15.32 6.22
C GLY A 18 25.53 15.73 4.87
N LYS A 19 24.52 15.01 4.37
CA LYS A 19 23.74 15.34 3.16
C LYS A 19 22.25 15.14 3.43
N LYS A 20 21.45 16.14 3.04
CA LYS A 20 19.97 16.09 2.97
C LYS A 20 19.53 14.90 2.10
N ARG A 21 19.30 13.72 2.68
CA ARG A 21 18.68 12.57 2.00
C ARG A 21 17.28 12.42 2.55
N ASP A 22 16.30 12.26 1.66
CA ASP A 22 14.89 12.15 2.03
C ASP A 22 14.68 10.92 2.92
N ILE A 23 14.02 11.12 4.07
CA ILE A 23 13.73 10.07 5.07
C ILE A 23 12.95 8.89 4.44
N THR A 24 12.16 9.17 3.40
CA THR A 24 11.43 8.18 2.59
C THR A 24 12.36 7.13 1.96
N TRP A 25 13.51 7.55 1.43
CA TRP A 25 14.51 6.66 0.87
C TRP A 25 15.22 5.80 1.92
N GLY A 26 15.44 6.36 3.12
CA GLY A 26 15.98 5.62 4.26
C GLY A 26 15.03 4.51 4.71
N LEU A 27 13.75 4.84 4.88
CA LEU A 27 12.71 3.90 5.29
C LEU A 27 12.51 2.77 4.26
N LEU A 28 12.48 3.11 2.98
CA LEU A 28 12.38 2.13 1.88
C LEU A 28 13.53 1.12 1.89
N ARG A 29 14.75 1.55 2.22
CA ARG A 29 15.91 0.65 2.29
C ARG A 29 15.85 -0.29 3.50
N VAL A 30 15.38 0.21 4.65
CA VAL A 30 15.20 -0.59 5.87
C VAL A 30 14.19 -1.70 5.64
N PHE A 31 13.07 -1.38 4.99
CA PHE A 31 11.96 -2.31 4.76
C PHE A 31 11.96 -2.97 3.37
N LYS A 32 13.08 -2.92 2.63
CA LYS A 32 13.15 -3.36 1.23
C LYS A 32 12.67 -4.80 1.02
N TRP A 33 12.94 -5.69 1.98
CA TRP A 33 12.57 -7.10 1.89
C TRP A 33 11.08 -7.30 2.14
N GLN A 34 10.49 -6.53 3.05
CA GLN A 34 9.06 -6.53 3.30
C GLN A 34 8.29 -5.92 2.13
N PHE A 35 8.84 -4.89 1.49
CA PHE A 35 8.29 -4.33 0.26
C PHE A 35 8.37 -5.32 -0.91
N LEU A 36 9.47 -6.09 -1.02
CA LEU A 36 9.59 -7.16 -2.01
C LEU A 36 8.54 -8.26 -1.78
N THR A 37 8.39 -8.74 -0.53
CA THR A 37 7.38 -9.78 -0.23
C THR A 37 5.96 -9.28 -0.48
N MET A 38 5.66 -8.02 -0.15
CA MET A 38 4.38 -7.39 -0.51
C MET A 38 4.13 -7.41 -2.01
N GLY A 39 5.12 -7.03 -2.81
CA GLY A 39 5.02 -7.03 -4.28
C GLY A 39 4.78 -8.43 -4.85
N VAL A 40 5.50 -9.44 -4.35
CA VAL A 40 5.28 -10.85 -4.75
C VAL A 40 3.86 -11.31 -4.39
N LEU A 41 3.40 -11.05 -3.17
CA LEU A 41 2.06 -11.43 -2.73
C LEU A 41 0.96 -10.75 -3.56
N LEU A 42 1.12 -9.47 -3.90
CA LEU A 42 0.17 -8.75 -4.76
C LEU A 42 0.21 -9.24 -6.20
N THR A 43 1.37 -9.64 -6.71
CA THR A 43 1.49 -10.24 -8.05
C THR A 43 0.75 -11.58 -8.10
N VAL A 44 0.96 -12.44 -7.09
CA VAL A 44 0.23 -13.71 -6.97
C VAL A 44 -1.27 -13.47 -6.86
N ALA A 45 -1.70 -12.55 -6.00
CA ALA A 45 -3.12 -12.20 -5.86
C ALA A 45 -3.69 -11.71 -7.20
N GLY A 46 -3.04 -10.75 -7.87
CA GLY A 46 -3.49 -10.21 -9.14
C GLY A 46 -3.69 -11.29 -10.21
N LEU A 47 -2.75 -12.21 -10.35
CA LEU A 47 -2.85 -13.33 -11.29
C LEU A 47 -3.94 -14.34 -10.90
N SER A 48 -4.05 -14.68 -9.62
CA SER A 48 -5.08 -15.59 -9.10
C SER A 48 -6.50 -15.05 -9.33
N ASN A 49 -6.68 -13.73 -9.35
CA ASN A 49 -7.99 -13.12 -9.58
C ASN A 49 -8.55 -13.41 -10.99
N PHE A 50 -7.67 -13.71 -11.98
CA PHE A 50 -8.08 -14.09 -13.33
C PHE A 50 -8.40 -15.58 -13.49
N VAL A 51 -8.06 -16.42 -12.49
CA VAL A 51 -8.32 -17.87 -12.55
C VAL A 51 -9.82 -18.15 -12.61
N ALA A 52 -10.63 -17.44 -11.82
CA ALA A 52 -12.08 -17.62 -11.81
C ALA A 52 -12.73 -17.29 -13.16
N PRO A 53 -12.56 -16.09 -13.76
CA PRO A 53 -13.17 -15.78 -15.04
C PRO A 53 -12.65 -16.68 -16.18
N LEU A 54 -11.36 -17.06 -16.16
CA LEU A 54 -10.81 -18.01 -17.12
C LEU A 54 -11.47 -19.40 -17.00
N ALA A 55 -11.61 -19.91 -15.77
CA ALA A 55 -12.22 -21.21 -15.53
C ALA A 55 -13.70 -21.22 -15.91
N VAL A 56 -14.46 -20.16 -15.61
CA VAL A 56 -15.85 -20.03 -16.06
C VAL A 56 -15.93 -20.06 -17.58
N ASN A 57 -15.12 -19.28 -18.28
CA ASN A 57 -15.11 -19.23 -19.75
C ASN A 57 -14.83 -20.62 -20.36
N ARG A 58 -13.91 -21.39 -19.77
CA ARG A 58 -13.58 -22.75 -20.23
C ARG A 58 -14.67 -23.78 -19.94
N VAL A 59 -15.34 -23.67 -18.80
CA VAL A 59 -16.49 -24.53 -18.48
C VAL A 59 -17.65 -24.25 -19.42
N LEU A 60 -17.94 -22.98 -19.70
CA LEU A 60 -18.99 -22.59 -20.65
C LEU A 60 -18.69 -23.11 -22.05
N ALA A 61 -17.46 -22.91 -22.55
CA ALA A 61 -17.05 -23.41 -23.86
C ALA A 61 -17.20 -24.94 -23.99
N TYR A 62 -16.96 -25.69 -22.91
CA TYR A 62 -17.17 -27.15 -22.90
C TYR A 62 -18.65 -27.53 -22.98
N ILE A 63 -19.54 -26.73 -22.37
CA ILE A 63 -20.99 -26.98 -22.39
C ILE A 63 -21.57 -26.63 -23.77
N GLU A 64 -21.05 -25.61 -24.43
CA GLU A 64 -21.55 -25.12 -25.72
C GLU A 64 -21.27 -26.07 -26.89
N ASP A 65 -20.09 -26.70 -26.94
CA ASP A 65 -19.77 -27.64 -28.03
C ASP A 65 -19.00 -28.89 -27.54
N PRO A 66 -19.71 -29.92 -27.05
CA PRO A 66 -19.10 -31.11 -26.47
C PRO A 66 -18.47 -32.08 -27.48
N ALA A 67 -18.65 -31.87 -28.80
CA ALA A 67 -18.33 -32.86 -29.84
C ALA A 67 -17.10 -32.54 -30.70
N THR A 68 -16.69 -31.27 -30.79
CA THR A 68 -15.69 -30.81 -31.78
C THR A 68 -14.31 -30.53 -31.20
N THR A 69 -14.17 -30.47 -29.88
CA THR A 69 -12.92 -29.99 -29.31
C THR A 69 -12.13 -31.13 -28.68
N GLU A 70 -10.93 -31.37 -29.20
CA GLU A 70 -9.84 -32.02 -28.45
C GLU A 70 -9.48 -31.14 -27.24
N HIS A 71 -10.33 -31.12 -26.22
CA HIS A 71 -10.11 -30.34 -25.02
C HIS A 71 -8.95 -30.97 -24.24
N THR A 72 -7.84 -30.25 -24.15
CA THR A 72 -6.61 -30.69 -23.47
C THR A 72 -6.83 -31.07 -21.99
N MET A 73 -7.92 -30.60 -21.36
CA MET A 73 -8.24 -30.84 -19.95
C MET A 73 -9.75 -31.04 -19.73
N LYS A 74 -10.11 -31.99 -18.86
CA LYS A 74 -11.50 -32.31 -18.50
C LYS A 74 -12.17 -31.19 -17.68
N PRO A 75 -13.50 -31.02 -17.74
CA PRO A 75 -14.22 -29.92 -17.07
C PRO A 75 -14.04 -29.84 -15.56
N TRP A 76 -13.92 -31.00 -14.90
CA TRP A 76 -13.75 -31.06 -13.45
C TRP A 76 -12.49 -30.31 -12.98
N PHE A 77 -11.45 -30.25 -13.82
CA PHE A 77 -10.23 -29.50 -13.53
C PHE A 77 -10.49 -28.00 -13.44
N TRP A 78 -11.24 -27.45 -14.41
CA TRP A 78 -11.65 -26.05 -14.40
C TRP A 78 -12.62 -25.75 -13.27
N ALA A 79 -13.53 -26.67 -12.95
CA ALA A 79 -14.42 -26.55 -11.79
C ALA A 79 -13.63 -26.49 -10.47
N LEU A 80 -12.57 -27.28 -10.32
CA LEU A 80 -11.68 -27.23 -9.16
C LEU A 80 -10.93 -25.88 -9.08
N LEU A 81 -10.48 -25.34 -10.22
CA LEU A 81 -9.83 -24.04 -10.28
C LEU A 81 -10.75 -22.88 -9.85
N LEU A 82 -12.06 -22.98 -10.00
CA LEU A 82 -13.02 -21.99 -9.48
C LEU A 82 -12.96 -21.86 -7.96
N PHE A 83 -12.56 -22.92 -7.24
CA PHE A 83 -12.33 -22.86 -5.80
C PHE A 83 -10.91 -22.42 -5.47
N VAL A 84 -9.91 -23.02 -6.13
CA VAL A 84 -8.48 -22.77 -5.82
C VAL A 84 -8.07 -21.33 -6.13
N GLY A 85 -8.59 -20.73 -7.21
CA GLY A 85 -8.28 -19.36 -7.60
C GLY A 85 -8.61 -18.34 -6.50
N PRO A 86 -9.89 -18.21 -6.08
CA PRO A 86 -10.29 -17.30 -5.01
C PRO A 86 -9.62 -17.59 -3.66
N VAL A 87 -9.38 -18.85 -3.31
CA VAL A 87 -8.67 -19.21 -2.06
C VAL A 87 -7.21 -18.72 -2.09
N THR A 88 -6.54 -18.88 -3.23
CA THR A 88 -5.16 -18.41 -3.40
C THR A 88 -5.12 -16.88 -3.37
N TYR A 89 -6.07 -16.21 -4.04
CA TYR A 89 -6.23 -14.76 -3.99
C TYR A 89 -6.42 -14.26 -2.55
N ALA A 90 -7.39 -14.82 -1.83
CA ALA A 90 -7.71 -14.41 -0.47
C ALA A 90 -6.51 -14.60 0.46
N THR A 91 -5.81 -15.72 0.34
CA THR A 91 -4.62 -16.01 1.15
C THR A 91 -3.47 -15.05 0.85
N ALA A 92 -3.17 -14.82 -0.43
CA ALA A 92 -2.10 -13.90 -0.83
C ALA A 92 -2.41 -12.45 -0.44
N PHE A 93 -3.65 -12.02 -0.64
CA PHE A 93 -4.13 -10.69 -0.25
C PHE A 93 -4.08 -10.51 1.27
N GLN A 94 -4.56 -11.48 2.05
CA GLN A 94 -4.51 -11.43 3.50
C GLN A 94 -3.06 -11.44 4.02
N GLY A 95 -2.18 -12.22 3.40
CA GLY A 95 -0.74 -12.20 3.68
C GLY A 95 -0.13 -10.82 3.43
N ASN A 96 -0.50 -10.16 2.33
CA ASN A 96 -0.05 -8.79 2.05
C ASN A 96 -0.53 -7.82 3.13
N VAL A 97 -1.83 -7.88 3.50
CA VAL A 97 -2.40 -7.06 4.56
C VAL A 97 -1.66 -7.30 5.87
N PHE A 98 -1.32 -8.54 6.21
CA PHE A 98 -0.57 -8.85 7.42
C PHE A 98 0.83 -8.23 7.43
N VAL A 99 1.63 -8.46 6.39
CA VAL A 99 3.01 -7.92 6.29
C VAL A 99 2.97 -6.39 6.28
N SER A 100 1.99 -5.81 5.59
CA SER A 100 1.81 -4.37 5.47
C SER A 100 1.42 -3.71 6.80
N THR A 101 0.54 -4.35 7.59
CA THR A 101 0.24 -3.90 8.96
C THR A 101 1.47 -3.99 9.88
N HIS A 102 2.30 -5.04 9.73
CA HIS A 102 3.52 -5.19 10.52
C HIS A 102 4.57 -4.11 10.23
N VAL A 103 4.80 -3.80 8.95
CA VAL A 103 5.73 -2.73 8.56
C VAL A 103 5.25 -1.39 9.09
N LEU A 104 3.95 -1.12 8.96
CA LEU A 104 3.35 0.13 9.40
C LEU A 104 3.45 0.30 10.92
N SER A 105 3.16 -0.75 11.72
CA SER A 105 3.28 -0.68 13.17
C SER A 105 4.73 -0.43 13.61
N GLN A 106 5.69 -1.12 12.98
CA GLN A 106 7.12 -0.90 13.24
C GLN A 106 7.56 0.52 12.87
N ALA A 107 7.14 1.03 11.72
CA ALA A 107 7.46 2.40 11.28
C ALA A 107 6.88 3.45 12.25
N LYS A 108 5.62 3.29 12.69
CA LYS A 108 5.00 4.17 13.68
C LYS A 108 5.74 4.14 15.01
N SER A 109 6.12 2.96 15.52
CA SER A 109 6.88 2.86 16.78
C SER A 109 8.23 3.57 16.69
N ILE A 110 8.99 3.36 15.61
CA ILE A 110 10.30 4.01 15.42
C ILE A 110 10.17 5.52 15.32
N LEU A 111 9.20 6.02 14.55
CA LEU A 111 9.02 7.44 14.35
C LEU A 111 8.56 8.14 15.63
N THR A 112 7.62 7.53 16.35
CA THR A 112 7.17 8.02 17.66
C THR A 112 8.32 8.07 18.66
N GLU A 113 9.15 7.02 18.75
CA GLU A 113 10.32 7.00 19.62
C GLU A 113 11.31 8.13 19.27
N LEU A 114 11.65 8.30 17.99
CA LEU A 114 12.58 9.33 17.52
C LEU A 114 12.05 10.75 17.82
N VAL A 115 10.76 10.98 17.58
CA VAL A 115 10.11 12.28 17.86
C VAL A 115 10.10 12.57 19.35
N PHE A 116 9.75 11.60 20.20
CA PHE A 116 9.75 11.79 21.66
C PHE A 116 11.16 11.98 22.22
N GLU A 117 12.14 11.20 21.77
CA GLU A 117 13.53 11.35 22.19
C GLU A 117 14.06 12.74 21.83
N HIS A 118 13.81 13.20 20.60
CA HIS A 118 14.21 14.52 20.15
C HIS A 118 13.49 15.64 20.93
N ALA A 119 12.18 15.48 21.15
CA ALA A 119 11.38 16.42 21.94
C ALA A 119 11.88 16.56 23.38
N LEU A 120 12.18 15.43 24.04
CA LEU A 120 12.73 15.42 25.40
C LEU A 120 14.11 16.07 25.46
N ARG A 121 15.01 15.78 24.51
CA ARG A 121 16.34 16.42 24.43
C ARG A 121 16.24 17.93 24.26
N ILE A 122 15.32 18.42 23.41
CA ILE A 122 15.10 19.86 23.23
C ILE A 122 14.58 20.49 24.53
N ARG A 123 13.62 19.85 25.20
CA ARG A 123 13.04 20.36 26.45
C ARG A 123 14.09 20.47 27.55
N VAL A 124 14.87 19.42 27.80
CA VAL A 124 15.94 19.42 28.82
C VAL A 124 16.97 20.50 28.54
N LYS A 125 17.36 20.67 27.26
CA LYS A 125 18.29 21.73 26.87
C LYS A 125 17.71 23.14 27.07
N ALA A 126 16.42 23.33 26.82
CA ALA A 126 15.73 24.59 27.05
C ALA A 126 15.61 24.92 28.56
N GLU A 127 15.33 23.92 29.40
CA GLU A 127 15.29 24.06 30.87
C GLU A 127 16.69 24.41 31.42
N ALA A 128 17.75 23.73 30.96
CA ALA A 128 19.13 24.04 31.36
C ALA A 128 19.61 25.44 30.93
N GLN A 129 19.08 25.99 29.83
CA GLN A 129 19.40 27.36 29.38
C GLN A 129 18.61 28.44 30.11
N SER A 130 17.45 28.10 30.70
CA SER A 130 16.62 29.06 31.42
C SER A 130 17.04 29.28 32.88
N GLU A 131 17.85 28.39 33.46
CA GLU A 131 18.47 28.59 34.78
C GLU A 131 19.65 29.60 34.78
N GLY A 132 20.12 30.05 33.60
CA GLY A 132 21.30 30.93 33.47
C GLY A 132 21.04 32.36 33.00
N THR A 133 19.83 32.70 32.53
CA THR A 133 19.54 34.05 31.99
C THR A 133 18.07 34.43 32.19
N ASP A 134 17.85 35.58 32.84
CA ASP A 134 16.54 36.19 33.10
C ASP A 134 15.72 36.40 31.81
N GLY A 135 14.51 35.85 31.78
CA GLY A 135 13.30 36.59 31.36
C GLY A 135 13.04 36.87 29.87
N SER A 136 13.17 35.92 28.94
CA SER A 136 12.56 36.08 27.60
C SER A 136 11.80 34.83 27.10
N PRO A 137 10.73 34.99 26.28
CA PRO A 137 9.46 34.29 26.51
C PRO A 137 9.31 32.89 25.89
N GLN A 138 8.57 32.08 26.63
CA GLN A 138 7.94 30.76 26.44
C GLN A 138 7.28 30.43 25.07
N LYS A 139 7.33 31.34 24.08
CA LYS A 139 6.74 31.18 22.73
C LYS A 139 7.41 30.11 21.87
N GLY A 140 8.70 29.84 22.08
CA GLY A 140 9.40 28.76 21.38
C GLY A 140 8.90 27.38 21.80
N GLN A 141 8.59 27.20 23.09
CA GLN A 141 8.20 25.92 23.67
C GLN A 141 6.78 25.51 23.30
N SER A 142 5.82 26.44 23.26
CA SER A 142 4.44 26.14 22.82
C SER A 142 4.37 25.76 21.35
N ASN A 143 5.15 26.41 20.49
CA ASN A 143 5.28 26.06 19.07
C ASN A 143 5.92 24.67 18.87
N LEU A 144 6.85 24.25 19.74
CA LEU A 144 7.43 22.91 19.71
C LEU A 144 6.42 21.85 20.10
N VAL A 145 5.66 22.05 21.18
CA VAL A 145 4.59 21.12 21.60
C VAL A 145 3.52 20.99 20.52
N GLY A 146 3.09 22.11 19.93
CA GLY A 146 2.14 22.10 18.80
C GLY A 146 2.68 21.31 17.61
N LYS A 147 3.94 21.54 17.20
CA LYS A 147 4.59 20.80 16.12
C LYS A 147 4.70 19.31 16.41
N ILE A 148 5.05 18.92 17.63
CA ILE A 148 5.12 17.50 18.04
C ILE A 148 3.74 16.85 17.95
N ASN A 149 2.70 17.54 18.45
CA ASN A 149 1.34 17.01 18.36
C ASN A 149 0.89 16.84 16.91
N THR A 150 1.23 17.77 16.01
CA THR A 150 0.97 17.62 14.57
C THR A 150 1.76 16.45 13.97
N LEU A 151 3.05 16.30 14.29
CA LEU A 151 3.87 15.18 13.82
C LEU A 151 3.30 13.83 14.26
N VAL A 152 2.86 13.72 15.51
CA VAL A 152 2.32 12.47 16.08
C VAL A 152 0.90 12.20 15.57
N ALA A 153 0.04 13.22 15.46
CA ALA A 153 -1.35 13.02 15.07
C ALA A 153 -1.54 12.99 13.55
N ALA A 154 -1.12 14.04 12.84
CA ALA A 154 -1.39 14.20 11.42
C ALA A 154 -0.42 13.37 10.56
N ASP A 155 0.88 13.45 10.82
CA ASP A 155 1.86 12.83 9.93
C ASP A 155 1.93 11.30 10.09
N LEU A 156 1.73 10.75 11.30
CA LEU A 156 1.59 9.29 11.47
C LEU A 156 0.35 8.73 10.76
N ASN A 157 -0.73 9.51 10.67
CA ASN A 157 -1.91 9.15 9.92
C ASN A 157 -1.66 9.23 8.41
N ASN A 158 -0.94 10.24 7.93
CA ASN A 158 -0.54 10.30 6.52
C ASN A 158 0.33 9.09 6.10
N ILE A 159 1.22 8.62 6.98
CA ILE A 159 2.02 7.39 6.77
C ILE A 159 1.13 6.14 6.74
N ASN A 160 0.04 6.13 7.52
CA ASN A 160 -0.97 5.06 7.48
C ASN A 160 -1.59 4.92 6.10
N GLU A 161 -1.96 6.03 5.48
CA GLU A 161 -2.57 6.04 4.15
C GLU A 161 -1.55 5.71 3.04
N ALA A 162 -0.29 6.11 3.22
CA ALA A 162 0.80 5.79 2.30
C ALA A 162 1.05 4.27 2.14
N ARG A 163 0.59 3.46 3.10
CA ARG A 163 0.65 1.98 3.06
C ARG A 163 0.06 1.40 1.76
N ASN A 164 -0.97 2.03 1.21
CA ASN A 164 -1.69 1.53 0.04
C ASN A 164 -0.92 1.71 -1.27
N ILE A 165 0.24 2.36 -1.25
CA ILE A 165 1.01 2.64 -2.47
C ILE A 165 1.42 1.36 -3.20
N MET A 166 1.76 0.29 -2.48
CA MET A 166 2.12 -0.99 -3.11
C MET A 166 0.94 -1.66 -3.81
N PHE A 167 -0.26 -1.55 -3.24
CA PHE A 167 -1.48 -2.03 -3.86
C PHE A 167 -1.71 -1.31 -5.19
N ILE A 168 -1.59 0.02 -5.19
CA ILE A 168 -1.78 0.86 -6.39
C ILE A 168 -0.69 0.59 -7.43
N LEU A 169 0.58 0.41 -7.02
CA LEU A 169 1.69 0.25 -7.96
C LEU A 169 1.76 -1.15 -8.57
N VAL A 170 1.33 -2.19 -7.87
CA VAL A 170 1.49 -3.58 -8.31
C VAL A 170 0.17 -4.19 -8.75
N LEU A 171 -0.84 -4.20 -7.86
CA LEU A 171 -2.08 -4.91 -8.14
C LEU A 171 -2.90 -4.21 -9.22
N VAL A 172 -3.06 -2.88 -9.14
CA VAL A 172 -3.91 -2.14 -10.07
C VAL A 172 -3.43 -2.27 -11.52
N PRO A 173 -2.14 -2.08 -11.87
CA PRO A 173 -1.67 -2.28 -13.24
C PRO A 173 -1.86 -3.70 -13.74
N ILE A 174 -1.54 -4.71 -12.91
CA ILE A 174 -1.75 -6.12 -13.26
C ILE A 174 -3.22 -6.38 -13.56
N GLN A 175 -4.11 -5.84 -12.73
CA GLN A 175 -5.55 -6.06 -12.87
C GLN A 175 -6.14 -5.31 -14.05
N VAL A 176 -5.73 -4.06 -14.30
CA VAL A 176 -6.18 -3.28 -15.47
C VAL A 176 -5.70 -3.96 -16.74
N VAL A 177 -4.39 -4.18 -16.89
CA VAL A 177 -3.82 -4.80 -18.09
C VAL A 177 -4.38 -6.19 -18.32
N GLY A 178 -4.45 -7.03 -17.28
CA GLY A 178 -5.04 -8.37 -17.35
C GLY A 178 -6.51 -8.34 -17.77
N SER A 179 -7.30 -7.42 -17.24
CA SER A 179 -8.73 -7.30 -17.57
C SER A 179 -8.93 -6.85 -19.01
N VAL A 180 -8.15 -5.87 -19.49
CA VAL A 180 -8.23 -5.41 -20.88
C VAL A 180 -7.86 -6.54 -21.83
N MET A 181 -6.76 -7.26 -21.57
CA MET A 181 -6.36 -8.40 -22.39
C MET A 181 -7.42 -9.50 -22.40
N PHE A 182 -7.95 -9.88 -21.24
CA PHE A 182 -8.96 -10.94 -21.13
C PHE A 182 -10.26 -10.56 -21.83
N LEU A 183 -10.74 -9.33 -21.64
CA LEU A 183 -11.95 -8.85 -22.30
C LEU A 183 -11.76 -8.76 -23.82
N TYR A 184 -10.61 -8.30 -24.30
CA TYR A 184 -10.34 -8.25 -25.73
C TYR A 184 -10.34 -9.64 -26.38
N GLN A 185 -9.86 -10.66 -25.66
CA GLN A 185 -9.92 -12.05 -26.13
C GLN A 185 -11.36 -12.57 -26.28
N ILE A 186 -12.28 -12.14 -25.43
CA ILE A 186 -13.68 -12.62 -25.44
C ILE A 186 -14.57 -11.78 -26.37
N LEU A 187 -14.43 -10.44 -26.32
CA LEU A 187 -15.36 -9.47 -26.91
C LEU A 187 -14.78 -8.76 -28.14
N GLY A 188 -13.48 -8.88 -28.41
CA GLY A 188 -12.79 -8.18 -29.50
C GLY A 188 -12.86 -6.65 -29.35
N TRP A 189 -13.11 -5.95 -30.46
CA TRP A 189 -13.11 -4.48 -30.53
C TRP A 189 -14.09 -3.80 -29.57
N SER A 190 -15.16 -4.49 -29.18
CA SER A 190 -16.16 -3.98 -28.24
C SER A 190 -15.57 -3.62 -26.88
N THR A 191 -14.45 -4.23 -26.47
CA THR A 191 -13.76 -3.92 -25.22
C THR A 191 -13.35 -2.45 -25.14
N PHE A 192 -12.91 -1.84 -26.25
CA PHE A 192 -12.47 -0.44 -26.26
C PHE A 192 -13.62 0.54 -26.10
N VAL A 193 -14.79 0.23 -26.67
CA VAL A 193 -16.00 1.04 -26.49
C VAL A 193 -16.42 1.03 -25.02
N GLY A 194 -16.39 -0.14 -24.36
CA GLY A 194 -16.65 -0.26 -22.93
C GLY A 194 -15.66 0.54 -22.08
N MET A 195 -14.37 0.47 -22.37
CA MET A 195 -13.33 1.24 -21.66
C MET A 195 -13.51 2.75 -21.81
N LEU A 196 -13.90 3.22 -23.00
CA LEU A 196 -14.18 4.64 -23.23
C LEU A 196 -15.33 5.12 -22.34
N ILE A 197 -16.42 4.36 -22.28
CA ILE A 197 -17.59 4.66 -21.44
C ILE A 197 -17.19 4.66 -19.96
N MET A 198 -16.41 3.68 -19.51
CA MET A 198 -15.88 3.65 -18.15
C MET A 198 -15.02 4.89 -17.83
N GLY A 199 -14.18 5.34 -18.77
CA GLY A 199 -13.37 6.55 -18.61
C GLY A 199 -14.21 7.82 -18.47
N ILE A 200 -15.30 7.94 -19.26
CA ILE A 200 -16.23 9.07 -19.19
C ILE A 200 -17.01 9.06 -17.86
N LEU A 201 -17.34 7.88 -17.32
CA LEU A 201 -18.06 7.72 -16.05
C LEU A 201 -17.15 7.77 -14.81
N PHE A 202 -15.84 7.60 -14.96
CA PHE A 202 -14.87 7.65 -13.86
C PHE A 202 -14.95 8.90 -12.96
N PRO A 203 -15.16 10.14 -13.46
CA PRO A 203 -15.29 11.32 -12.61
C PRO A 203 -16.64 11.41 -11.86
N LEU A 204 -17.64 10.62 -12.26
CA LEU A 204 -19.00 10.73 -11.73
C LEU A 204 -19.09 10.51 -10.21
N PRO A 205 -18.46 9.48 -9.61
CA PRO A 205 -18.49 9.29 -8.15
C PRO A 205 -17.84 10.46 -7.41
N GLY A 206 -16.77 11.04 -7.96
CA GLY A 206 -16.09 12.20 -7.37
C GLY A 206 -16.96 13.46 -7.40
N TYR A 207 -17.72 13.66 -8.48
CA TYR A 207 -18.71 14.73 -8.57
C TYR A 207 -19.85 14.56 -7.56
N ILE A 208 -20.40 13.35 -7.43
CA ILE A 208 -21.45 13.03 -6.45
C ILE A 208 -20.93 13.25 -5.02
N ALA A 209 -19.70 12.81 -4.71
CA ALA A 209 -19.11 12.99 -3.39
C ALA A 209 -18.95 14.48 -3.02
N LYS A 210 -18.58 15.34 -3.97
CA LYS A 210 -18.53 16.80 -3.75
C LYS A 210 -19.90 17.38 -3.48
N LEU A 211 -20.90 17.02 -4.29
CA LEU A 211 -22.27 17.49 -4.11
C LEU A 211 -22.83 17.09 -2.73
N LEU A 212 -22.52 15.88 -2.26
CA LEU A 212 -22.92 15.42 -0.92
C LEU A 212 -22.17 16.13 0.21
N ALA A 213 -20.93 16.55 -0.02
CA ALA A 213 -20.14 17.30 0.97
C ALA A 213 -20.58 18.77 1.09
N ASP A 214 -21.23 19.31 0.06
CA ASP A 214 -21.76 20.68 0.01
C ASP A 214 -23.16 20.82 0.65
N VAL A 215 -23.82 19.70 1.01
CA VAL A 215 -25.15 19.64 1.67
C VAL A 215 -24.99 19.50 3.18
#